data_AF-A0A369XVS5-F1
#
_entry.id   AF-A0A369XVS5-F1
#
_cell.length_a   1.000
_cell.length_b   1.000
_cell.length_c   1.000
_cell.angle_alpha   90.00
_cell.angle_beta   90.00
_cell.angle_gamma   90.00
#
_symmetry.space_group_name_H-M   'P 1'
#
loop_
_entity.id
_entity.type
_entity.pdbx_description
1 polymer ?
#
loop_
_entity_poly.entity_id
_entity_poly.type
_entity_poly.pdbx_seq_one_letter_code
_entity_poly.pdbx_strand_id
1 'polypeptide(L)'
;MAYYLVKIAVTSFLIVVISESAKRSSLIGALLASIPLLSILAMLWVYIDTKDIMKVSALSSGIFWLVLPSMAFFVVLPLLLKQGLHFYLSMVISIGVTLLCYWLMIIVLNHYGVKL
;
A
#
# COMPACT_ATOMS: atom_id res chain seq x y z
N MET A 1 21.00 5.84 15.83
CA MET A 1 20.30 4.61 16.27
C MET A 1 18.93 4.92 16.89
N ALA A 2 18.84 5.78 17.92
CA ALA A 2 17.56 6.14 18.55
C ALA A 2 16.48 6.62 17.57
N TYR A 3 16.85 7.43 16.57
CA TYR A 3 15.94 7.88 15.52
C TYR A 3 15.29 6.73 14.73
N TYR A 4 16.07 5.73 14.33
CA TYR A 4 15.55 4.55 13.64
C TYR A 4 14.70 3.67 14.55
N LEU A 5 15.05 3.55 15.83
CA LEU A 5 14.21 2.86 16.82
C LEU A 5 12.84 3.52 16.96
N VAL A 6 12.78 4.85 16.95
CA VAL A 6 11.50 5.60 16.96
C VAL A 6 10.69 5.30 15.69
N LYS A 7 11.32 5.35 14.49
CA LYS A 7 10.63 5.01 13.23
C LYS A 7 10.04 3.59 13.28
N ILE A 8 10.81 2.62 13.76
CA ILE A 8 10.37 1.23 13.90
C ILE A 8 9.20 1.15 14.89
N ALA A 9 9.34 1.73 16.08
CA ALA A 9 8.31 1.70 17.12
C ALA A 9 6.99 2.32 16.66
N VAL A 10 7.03 3.49 16.01
CA VAL A 10 5.83 4.16 15.48
C VAL A 10 5.18 3.32 14.39
N THR A 11 5.97 2.76 13.47
CA THR A 11 5.46 1.97 12.34
C THR A 11 4.86 0.65 12.80
N SER A 12 5.53 -0.07 13.70
CA SER A 12 5.03 -1.35 14.24
C SER A 12 3.80 -1.13 15.10
N PHE A 13 3.79 -0.09 15.95
CA PHE A 13 2.62 0.28 16.75
C PHE A 13 1.40 0.56 15.86
N LEU A 14 1.59 1.35 14.80
CA LEU A 14 0.51 1.66 13.85
C LEU A 14 -0.06 0.39 13.19
N ILE A 15 0.80 -0.52 12.73
CA ILE A 15 0.37 -1.79 12.11
C ILE A 15 -0.41 -2.65 13.11
N VAL A 16 0.07 -2.76 14.34
CA VAL A 16 -0.61 -3.52 15.40
C VAL A 16 -1.99 -2.94 15.67
N VAL A 17 -2.09 -1.61 15.86
CA VAL A 17 -3.38 -0.93 16.09
C VAL A 17 -4.38 -1.18 14.96
N ILE A 18 -3.94 -1.09 13.70
CA ILE A 18 -4.78 -1.37 12.54
C ILE A 18 -5.24 -2.83 12.54
N SER A 19 -4.32 -3.78 12.77
CA SER A 19 -4.64 -5.21 12.76
C SER A 19 -5.61 -5.61 13.87
N GLU A 20 -5.45 -5.06 15.08
CA GLU A 20 -6.34 -5.32 16.21
C GLU A 20 -7.71 -4.67 16.03
N SER A 21 -7.75 -3.47 15.43
CA SER A 21 -9.00 -2.78 15.12
C SER A 21 -9.80 -3.52 14.04
N ALA A 22 -9.12 -4.05 13.02
CA ALA A 22 -9.74 -4.82 11.95
C ALA A 22 -10.33 -6.17 12.42
N LYS A 23 -9.76 -6.79 13.46
CA LYS A 23 -10.32 -7.99 14.10
C LYS A 23 -11.66 -7.73 14.79
N ARG A 24 -11.82 -6.53 15.37
CA ARG A 24 -13.03 -6.15 16.12
C ARG A 24 -14.17 -5.69 15.20
N SER A 25 -13.86 -5.01 14.11
CA SER A 25 -14.86 -4.54 13.14
C SER A 25 -14.29 -4.53 11.73
N SER A 26 -14.98 -5.24 10.83
CA SER A 26 -14.66 -5.27 9.40
C SER A 26 -14.77 -3.88 8.75
N LEU A 27 -15.73 -3.06 9.18
CA LEU A 27 -15.91 -1.69 8.67
C LEU A 27 -14.73 -0.80 9.09
N ILE A 28 -14.33 -0.85 10.36
CA ILE A 28 -13.17 -0.08 10.85
C ILE A 28 -11.90 -0.58 10.14
N GLY A 29 -11.75 -1.89 9.98
CA GLY A 29 -10.64 -2.47 9.23
C GLY A 29 -10.57 -1.97 7.79
N ALA A 30 -11.69 -1.95 7.07
CA ALA A 30 -11.76 -1.45 5.71
C ALA A 30 -11.45 0.06 5.62
N LEU A 31 -12.00 0.88 6.54
CA LEU A 31 -11.69 2.30 6.61
C LEU A 31 -10.20 2.56 6.86
N LEU A 32 -9.63 1.93 7.90
CA LEU A 32 -8.22 2.10 8.24
C LEU A 32 -7.29 1.61 7.13
N ALA A 33 -7.63 0.53 6.46
CA ALA A 33 -6.86 0.01 5.32
C ALA A 33 -6.98 0.90 4.07
N SER A 34 -8.12 1.59 3.88
CA SER A 34 -8.32 2.51 2.75
C SER A 34 -7.59 3.85 2.92
N ILE A 35 -7.37 4.28 4.18
CA ILE A 35 -6.58 5.48 4.45
C ILE A 35 -5.11 5.14 4.20
N PRO A 36 -4.37 5.96 3.42
CA PRO A 36 -2.96 5.70 3.11
C PRO A 36 -2.04 6.07 4.28
N LEU A 37 -2.32 5.55 5.49
CA LEU A 37 -1.62 5.89 6.74
C LEU A 37 -0.11 5.63 6.64
N LEU A 38 0.26 4.48 6.06
CA LEU A 38 1.67 4.14 5.84
C LEU A 38 2.34 5.12 4.87
N SER A 39 1.66 5.51 3.80
CA SER A 39 2.15 6.49 2.83
C SER A 39 2.31 7.87 3.44
N ILE A 40 1.34 8.31 4.25
CA ILE A 40 1.40 9.59 4.98
C ILE A 40 2.61 9.58 5.91
N LEU A 41 2.80 8.50 6.68
CA LEU A 41 3.93 8.36 7.58
C LEU A 41 5.27 8.37 6.80
N ALA A 42 5.35 7.68 5.67
CA ALA A 42 6.54 7.68 4.81
C ALA A 42 6.85 9.09 4.27
N MET A 43 5.85 9.82 3.78
CA MET A 43 6.00 11.20 3.30
C MET A 43 6.44 12.15 4.41
N LEU A 44 5.89 12.00 5.63
CA LEU A 44 6.31 12.78 6.80
C LEU A 44 7.78 12.51 7.12
N TRP A 45 8.22 11.26 7.14
CA TRP A 45 9.63 10.94 7.39
C TRP A 45 10.54 11.51 6.30
N VAL A 46 10.16 11.38 5.02
CA VAL A 46 10.91 11.98 3.91
C VAL A 46 11.05 13.49 4.10
N TYR A 47 9.96 14.19 4.44
CA TYR A 47 9.99 15.62 4.68
C TYR A 47 10.82 16.00 5.92
N ILE A 48 10.72 15.24 7.00
CA ILE A 48 11.51 15.47 8.21
C ILE A 48 13.01 15.32 7.92
N ASP A 49 13.38 14.29 7.16
CA ASP A 49 14.78 13.95 6.85
C ASP A 49 15.39 14.90 5.81
N THR A 50 14.61 15.32 4.81
CA THR A 50 15.15 16.03 3.64
C THR A 50 14.73 17.49 3.53
N LYS A 51 13.62 17.88 4.18
CA LYS A 51 12.92 19.16 3.98
C LYS A 51 12.59 19.47 2.52
N ASP A 52 12.56 18.44 1.68
CA ASP A 52 12.41 18.57 0.23
C ASP A 52 10.95 18.28 -0.17
N ILE A 53 10.24 19.34 -0.54
CA ILE A 53 8.84 19.27 -0.98
C ILE A 53 8.73 18.56 -2.33
N MET A 54 9.74 18.66 -3.21
CA MET A 54 9.72 18.00 -4.51
C MET A 54 9.77 16.48 -4.34
N LYS A 55 10.57 15.96 -3.40
CA LYS A 55 10.58 14.53 -3.07
C LYS A 55 9.24 14.05 -2.53
N VAL A 56 8.60 14.83 -1.67
CA VAL A 56 7.27 14.49 -1.13
C VAL A 56 6.23 14.49 -2.25
N SER A 57 6.25 15.48 -3.13
CA SER A 57 5.35 15.59 -4.28
C SER A 57 5.52 14.44 -5.27
N ALA A 58 6.78 14.07 -5.58
CA ALA A 58 7.09 12.93 -6.43
C ALA A 58 6.60 11.61 -5.81
N LEU A 59 6.86 11.39 -4.52
CA LEU A 59 6.37 10.20 -3.79
C LEU A 59 4.84 10.15 -3.79
N SER A 60 4.17 11.27 -3.54
CA SER A 60 2.70 11.36 -3.54
C SER A 60 2.11 11.02 -4.91
N SER A 61 2.66 11.62 -5.97
CA SER A 61 2.23 11.36 -7.35
C SER A 61 2.50 9.92 -7.77
N GLY A 62 3.63 9.35 -7.34
CA GLY A 62 3.97 7.96 -7.61
C GLY A 62 3.02 6.98 -6.93
N ILE A 63 2.71 7.22 -5.66
CA ILE A 63 1.73 6.42 -4.90
C ILE A 63 0.36 6.51 -5.55
N PHE A 64 -0.09 7.69 -6.00
CA PHE A 64 -1.37 7.84 -6.68
C PHE A 64 -1.52 6.88 -7.87
N TRP A 65 -0.53 6.84 -8.76
CA TRP A 65 -0.56 5.96 -9.92
C TRP A 65 -0.47 4.48 -9.56
N LEU A 66 0.34 4.15 -8.55
CA LEU A 66 0.60 2.78 -8.11
C LEU A 66 -0.52 2.21 -7.23
N VAL A 67 -1.38 3.04 -6.65
CA VAL A 67 -2.59 2.58 -5.96
C VAL A 67 -3.59 1.94 -6.93
N LEU A 68 -3.68 2.42 -8.17
CA LEU A 68 -4.61 1.87 -9.18
C LEU A 68 -4.39 0.37 -9.46
N PRO A 69 -3.18 -0.11 -9.82
CA PRO A 69 -2.94 -1.54 -9.99
C PRO A 69 -3.10 -2.33 -8.69
N SER A 70 -2.85 -1.73 -7.51
CA SER A 70 -3.08 -2.39 -6.21
C SER A 70 -4.54 -2.80 -5.98
N MET A 71 -5.50 -2.10 -6.62
CA MET A 71 -6.93 -2.44 -6.53
C MET A 71 -7.24 -3.83 -7.09
N ALA A 72 -6.42 -4.36 -8.00
CA ALA A 72 -6.56 -5.71 -8.53
C ALA A 72 -6.56 -6.76 -7.40
N PHE A 73 -5.71 -6.58 -6.38
CA PHE A 73 -5.65 -7.46 -5.22
C PHE A 73 -7.01 -7.55 -4.50
N PHE A 74 -7.64 -6.39 -4.27
CA PHE A 74 -8.91 -6.28 -3.55
C PHE A 74 -10.11 -6.83 -4.34
N VAL A 75 -9.96 -7.08 -5.64
CA VAL A 75 -10.95 -7.76 -6.48
C VAL A 75 -10.66 -9.26 -6.55
N VAL A 76 -9.42 -9.64 -6.85
CA VAL A 76 -9.05 -11.04 -7.10
C VAL A 76 -9.13 -11.88 -5.82
N LEU A 77 -8.64 -11.38 -4.70
CA LEU A 77 -8.60 -12.17 -3.46
C LEU A 77 -10.01 -12.57 -2.99
N PRO A 78 -11.00 -11.66 -2.86
CA PRO A 78 -12.35 -12.05 -2.48
C PRO A 78 -13.02 -13.00 -3.49
N LEU A 79 -12.74 -12.86 -4.79
CA LEU A 79 -13.29 -13.75 -5.82
C LEU A 79 -12.77 -15.18 -5.66
N LEU A 80 -11.46 -15.36 -5.49
CA LEU A 80 -10.86 -16.68 -5.29
C LEU A 80 -11.32 -17.32 -3.97
N LEU A 81 -11.42 -16.53 -2.90
CA LEU A 81 -11.95 -17.02 -1.61
C LEU A 81 -13.41 -17.46 -1.72
N LYS A 82 -14.26 -16.72 -2.46
CA LYS A 82 -15.66 -17.11 -2.73
C LYS A 82 -15.77 -18.39 -3.55
N GLN A 83 -14.77 -18.72 -4.37
CA GLN A 83 -14.70 -19.97 -5.13
C GLN A 83 -14.23 -21.17 -4.29
N GLY A 84 -13.94 -20.98 -3.00
CA GLY A 84 -13.51 -22.04 -2.09
C GLY A 84 -12.03 -22.39 -2.18
N LEU A 85 -11.21 -21.59 -2.87
CA LEU A 85 -9.76 -21.78 -2.89
C LEU A 85 -9.14 -21.49 -1.53
N HIS A 86 -8.11 -22.26 -1.19
CA HIS A 86 -7.38 -22.11 0.07
C HIS A 86 -6.76 -20.71 0.21
N PHE A 87 -6.88 -20.11 1.40
CA PHE A 87 -6.48 -18.73 1.67
C PHE A 87 -5.07 -18.38 1.17
N TYR A 88 -4.06 -19.18 1.53
CA TYR A 88 -2.68 -18.90 1.15
C TYR A 88 -2.44 -19.00 -0.36
N LEU A 89 -3.13 -19.92 -1.04
CA LEU A 89 -3.05 -20.04 -2.50
C LEU A 89 -3.70 -18.83 -3.18
N SER A 90 -4.91 -18.47 -2.74
CA SER A 90 -5.62 -17.27 -3.21
C SER A 90 -4.80 -16.00 -3.01
N MET A 91 -4.07 -15.89 -1.89
CA MET A 91 -3.16 -14.80 -1.58
C MET A 91 -2.03 -14.68 -2.60
N VAL A 92 -1.31 -15.79 -2.85
CA VAL A 92 -0.18 -15.82 -3.80
C VAL A 92 -0.64 -15.49 -5.21
N ILE A 93 -1.77 -16.05 -5.65
CA ILE A 93 -2.34 -15.75 -6.98
C ILE A 93 -2.70 -14.26 -7.08
N SER A 94 -3.37 -13.71 -6.06
CA SER A 94 -3.78 -12.29 -6.06
C SER A 94 -2.58 -11.34 -6.09
N ILE A 95 -1.51 -11.67 -5.35
CA ILE A 95 -0.24 -10.93 -5.42
C ILE A 95 0.34 -11.02 -6.83
N GLY A 96 0.40 -12.22 -7.43
CA GLY A 96 0.89 -12.43 -8.78
C GLY A 96 0.15 -11.59 -9.82
N VAL A 97 -1.18 -11.57 -9.77
CA VAL A 97 -2.01 -10.74 -10.65
C VAL A 97 -1.72 -9.25 -10.44
N THR A 98 -1.58 -8.82 -9.18
CA THR A 98 -1.27 -7.43 -8.85
C THR A 98 0.08 -6.99 -9.39
N LEU A 99 1.11 -7.86 -9.32
CA LEU A 99 2.43 -7.61 -9.91
C LEU A 99 2.36 -7.45 -11.43
N LEU A 100 1.55 -8.26 -12.11
CA LEU A 100 1.31 -8.11 -13.55
C LEU A 100 0.64 -6.77 -13.87
N CYS A 101 -0.37 -6.37 -13.08
CA CYS A 101 -1.01 -5.06 -13.23
C CYS A 101 -0.03 -3.91 -13.00
N TYR A 102 0.85 -4.00 -12.01
CA TYR A 102 1.92 -3.02 -11.80
C TYR A 102 2.83 -2.89 -13.01
N TRP A 103 3.28 -4.02 -13.56
CA TRP A 103 4.17 -4.03 -14.72
C TRP A 103 3.51 -3.38 -15.94
N LEU A 104 2.24 -3.73 -16.21
CA LEU A 104 1.45 -3.11 -17.28
C LEU A 104 1.27 -1.60 -17.05
N MET A 105 0.97 -1.19 -15.83
CA MET A 105 0.78 0.22 -15.47
C MET A 105 2.05 1.04 -15.73
N ILE A 106 3.22 0.52 -15.35
CA ILE A 106 4.50 1.19 -15.58
C ILE A 106 4.79 1.33 -17.08
N ILE A 107 4.51 0.30 -17.88
CA ILE A 107 4.66 0.36 -19.35
C ILE A 107 3.76 1.45 -19.94
N VAL A 108 2.49 1.48 -19.54
CA VAL A 108 1.51 2.46 -20.02
C VAL A 108 1.94 3.89 -19.64
N LEU A 109 2.32 4.11 -18.39
CA LEU A 109 2.77 5.44 -17.94
C LEU A 109 4.02 5.91 -18.68
N ASN A 110 5.00 5.02 -18.86
CA ASN A 110 6.21 5.33 -19.64
C ASN A 110 5.88 5.66 -21.09
N HIS A 111 4.91 4.97 -21.71
CA HIS A 111 4.46 5.26 -23.07
C HIS A 111 3.86 6.67 -23.20
N TYR A 112 3.12 7.13 -22.19
CA TYR A 112 2.58 8.50 -22.12
C TYR A 112 3.56 9.54 -21.55
N GLY A 113 4.83 9.16 -21.33
CA GLY A 113 5.88 10.07 -20.85
C GLY A 113 5.82 10.41 -19.36
N VAL A 114 4.98 9.73 -18.58
CA VAL A 114 4.93 9.88 -17.12
C VAL A 114 6.04 9.02 -16.51
N LYS A 115 7.12 9.67 -16.06
CA LYS A 115 8.20 9.01 -15.31
C LYS A 115 7.88 9.05 -13.82
N LEU A 116 7.73 7.87 -13.24
CA LEU A 116 7.60 7.63 -11.80
C LEU A 116 8.95 7.75 -11.09
#